data_AF-A0A351A552-F1
#
_entry.id   AF-A0A351A552-F1
#
_cell.length_a   1.000
_cell.length_b   1.000
_cell.length_c   1.000
_cell.angle_alpha   90.00
_cell.angle_beta   90.00
_cell.angle_gamma   90.00
#
_symmetry.space_group_name_H-M   'P 1'
#
loop_
_entity.id
_entity.type
_entity.pdbx_description
1 polymer ?
#
loop_
_entity_poly.entity_id
_entity_poly.type
_entity_poly.pdbx_seq_one_letter_code
_entity_poly.pdbx_strand_id
1 'polypeptide(L)'
;MGAVGKDHILGILAEDYMTPEAVELVERARAMAPRLAERARAAEAEGMVPVETVQEMKEAGLFRVLQPRRFGGYELDPRVFYRVQMALAEGCMSTAWIYGVIGVHNWQLPLFPEQAQQDVWAKDTGVLIASTYMPTGKAEAVDGGYRFSGRWGFSSGVEHCEW
;
A
#
# COMPACT_ATOMS: atom_id res chain seq x y z
N MET A 1 -24.70 -10.76 -22.13
CA MET A 1 -24.06 -11.43 -20.98
C MET A 1 -23.42 -12.71 -21.49
N GLY A 2 -22.16 -12.64 -21.92
CA GLY A 2 -21.41 -13.79 -22.42
C GLY A 2 -20.88 -14.61 -21.25
N ALA A 3 -21.01 -15.94 -21.33
CA ALA A 3 -20.49 -16.85 -20.32
C ALA A 3 -18.97 -16.69 -20.22
N VAL A 4 -18.48 -16.35 -19.02
CA VAL A 4 -17.05 -16.44 -18.69
C VAL A 4 -16.68 -17.92 -18.79
N GLY A 5 -15.85 -18.28 -19.77
CA GLY A 5 -15.45 -19.66 -20.03
C GLY A 5 -14.67 -20.25 -18.85
N LYS A 6 -14.80 -21.56 -18.62
CA LYS A 6 -14.07 -22.31 -17.58
C LYS A 6 -12.56 -22.08 -17.63
N ASP A 7 -12.00 -21.84 -18.81
CA ASP A 7 -10.57 -21.58 -19.02
C ASP A 7 -10.12 -20.24 -18.39
N HIS A 8 -10.99 -19.22 -18.37
CA HIS A 8 -10.73 -17.97 -17.66
C HIS A 8 -10.72 -18.16 -16.15
N ILE A 9 -11.57 -19.04 -15.61
CA ILE A 9 -11.60 -19.37 -14.18
C ILE A 9 -10.35 -20.16 -13.79
N LEU A 10 -9.89 -21.09 -14.63
CA LEU A 10 -8.66 -21.85 -14.39
C LEU A 10 -7.41 -20.96 -14.39
N GLY A 11 -7.35 -19.94 -15.26
CA GLY A 11 -6.28 -18.94 -15.24
C GLY A 11 -6.30 -18.03 -14.00
N ILE A 12 -7.48 -17.73 -13.44
CA ILE A 12 -7.60 -17.00 -12.16
C ILE A 12 -7.13 -17.85 -10.97
N LEU A 13 -7.32 -19.17 -11.04
CA LEU A 13 -6.94 -20.12 -9.99
C LEU A 13 -5.48 -20.58 -10.10
N ALA A 14 -4.79 -20.31 -11.22
CA ALA A 14 -3.38 -20.60 -11.34
C ALA A 14 -2.57 -19.73 -10.37
N GLU A 15 -1.78 -20.35 -9.50
CA GLU A 15 -0.91 -19.67 -8.53
C GLU A 15 0.49 -19.39 -9.11
N ASP A 16 0.57 -19.14 -10.42
CA ASP A 16 1.81 -18.82 -11.13
C ASP A 16 2.50 -17.54 -10.63
N TYR A 17 1.74 -16.66 -9.99
CA TYR A 17 2.20 -15.44 -9.33
C TYR A 17 2.83 -15.66 -7.95
N MET A 18 2.72 -16.85 -7.36
CA MET A 18 3.30 -17.18 -6.05
C MET A 18 4.76 -17.62 -6.20
N THR A 19 5.61 -16.71 -6.64
CA THR A 19 7.07 -16.89 -6.64
C THR A 19 7.60 -17.11 -5.22
N PRO A 20 8.83 -17.65 -5.03
CA PRO A 20 9.40 -17.79 -3.68
C PRO A 20 9.41 -16.49 -2.87
N GLU A 21 9.69 -15.35 -3.52
CA GLU A 21 9.66 -14.02 -2.93
C GLU A 21 8.24 -13.59 -2.52
N ALA A 22 7.23 -13.92 -3.34
CA ALA A 22 5.82 -13.67 -3.01
C ALA A 22 5.36 -14.51 -1.80
N VAL A 23 5.73 -15.79 -1.75
CA VAL A 23 5.44 -16.66 -0.60
C VAL A 23 6.06 -16.09 0.67
N GLU A 24 7.34 -15.68 0.60
CA GLU A 24 8.04 -15.13 1.75
C GLU A 24 7.35 -13.87 2.32
N LEU A 25 6.92 -12.93 1.48
CA LEU A 25 6.23 -11.72 1.93
C LEU A 25 4.87 -12.02 2.56
N VAL A 26 4.12 -12.98 2.03
CA VAL A 26 2.86 -13.43 2.63
C VAL A 26 3.11 -14.08 4.00
N GLU A 27 4.14 -14.91 4.13
CA GLU A 27 4.48 -15.55 5.41
C GLU A 27 4.98 -14.54 6.45
N ARG A 28 5.76 -13.52 6.05
CA ARG A 28 6.12 -12.40 6.94
C ARG A 28 4.88 -11.69 7.48
N ALA A 29 3.90 -11.42 6.62
CA ALA A 29 2.63 -10.81 7.02
C ALA A 29 1.82 -11.71 7.97
N ARG A 30 1.73 -13.01 7.70
CA ARG A 30 1.10 -13.99 8.60
C ARG A 30 1.77 -14.02 9.97
N ALA A 31 3.10 -14.01 10.01
CA ALA A 31 3.86 -14.00 11.26
C ALA A 31 3.64 -12.72 12.10
N MET A 32 3.16 -11.63 11.50
CA MET A 32 2.81 -10.40 12.23
C MET A 32 1.42 -10.49 12.87
N ALA A 33 0.47 -11.24 12.30
CA ALA A 33 -0.93 -11.25 12.71
C ALA A 33 -1.18 -11.42 14.22
N PRO A 34 -0.48 -12.32 14.96
CA PRO A 34 -0.67 -12.44 16.41
C PRO A 34 -0.36 -11.14 17.18
N ARG A 35 0.76 -10.47 16.85
CA ARG A 35 1.16 -9.21 17.49
C ARG A 35 0.25 -8.05 17.11
N LEU A 36 -0.26 -8.05 15.87
CA LEU A 36 -1.27 -7.09 15.43
C LEU A 36 -2.57 -7.24 16.24
N ALA A 37 -2.98 -8.47 16.51
CA ALA A 37 -4.16 -8.75 17.33
C ALA A 37 -4.01 -8.27 18.78
N GLU A 38 -2.81 -8.41 19.36
CA GLU A 38 -2.50 -7.88 20.69
C GLU A 38 -2.61 -6.34 20.74
N ARG A 39 -2.20 -5.64 19.68
CA ARG A 39 -2.24 -4.17 19.59
C ARG A 39 -3.58 -3.59 19.12
N ALA A 40 -4.44 -4.41 18.51
CA ALA A 40 -5.64 -3.94 17.82
C ALA A 40 -6.58 -3.08 18.68
N ARG A 41 -6.80 -3.44 19.95
CA ARG A 41 -7.68 -2.67 20.85
C ARG A 41 -7.07 -1.32 21.25
N ALA A 42 -5.76 -1.26 21.43
CA ALA A 42 -5.08 0.01 21.74
C ALA A 42 -5.14 0.94 20.52
N ALA A 43 -4.89 0.40 19.33
CA ALA A 43 -5.00 1.13 18.07
C ALA A 43 -6.40 1.74 17.86
N GLU A 44 -7.46 0.97 18.17
CA GLU A 44 -8.84 1.44 18.10
C GLU A 44 -9.11 2.58 19.10
N ALA A 45 -8.63 2.44 20.34
CA ALA A 45 -8.83 3.46 21.38
C ALA A 45 -8.07 4.76 21.06
N GLU A 46 -6.89 4.65 20.46
CA GLU A 46 -6.06 5.80 20.05
C GLU A 46 -6.54 6.41 18.73
N GLY A 47 -7.32 5.68 17.94
CA GLY A 47 -7.72 6.09 16.60
C GLY A 47 -6.56 6.10 15.60
N MET A 48 -5.47 5.38 15.89
CA MET A 48 -4.25 5.37 15.09
C MET A 48 -3.60 3.98 15.16
N VAL A 49 -3.05 3.51 14.05
CA VAL A 49 -2.20 2.30 14.09
C VAL A 49 -0.87 2.65 14.78
N PRO A 50 -0.34 1.82 15.70
CA PRO A 50 0.90 2.13 16.38
C PRO A 50 2.07 2.33 15.41
N VAL A 51 2.94 3.30 15.71
CA VAL A 51 4.13 3.59 14.88
C VAL A 51 5.02 2.36 14.78
N GLU A 52 5.17 1.57 15.86
CA GLU A 52 5.97 0.35 15.81
C GLU A 52 5.41 -0.69 14.84
N THR A 53 4.08 -0.76 14.69
CA THR A 53 3.44 -1.68 13.74
C THR A 53 3.80 -1.31 12.30
N VAL A 54 3.73 -0.01 11.97
CA VAL A 54 4.08 0.45 10.62
C VAL A 54 5.57 0.27 10.35
N GLN A 55 6.42 0.52 11.34
CA GLN A 55 7.86 0.28 11.22
C GLN A 55 8.17 -1.21 10.98
N GLU A 56 7.54 -2.13 11.72
CA GLU A 56 7.68 -3.58 11.50
C GLU A 56 7.23 -3.97 10.08
N MET A 57 6.16 -3.35 9.54
CA MET A 57 5.72 -3.59 8.16
C MET A 57 6.71 -3.06 7.11
N LYS A 58 7.34 -1.89 7.36
CA LYS A 58 8.41 -1.33 6.52
C LYS A 58 9.61 -2.27 6.50
N GLU A 59 10.04 -2.74 7.67
CA GLU A 59 11.18 -3.67 7.82
C GLU A 59 10.91 -5.03 7.18
N ALA A 60 9.68 -5.53 7.26
CA ALA A 60 9.25 -6.75 6.59
C ALA A 60 9.16 -6.60 5.05
N GLY A 61 9.29 -5.37 4.52
CA GLY A 61 9.22 -5.06 3.10
C GLY A 61 7.81 -5.00 2.53
N LEU A 62 6.77 -5.02 3.35
CA LEU A 62 5.39 -5.21 2.88
C LEU A 62 4.93 -4.06 1.97
N PHE A 63 5.28 -2.81 2.29
CA PHE A 63 4.92 -1.66 1.44
C PHE A 63 5.59 -1.66 0.06
N ARG A 64 6.61 -2.50 -0.16
CA ARG A 64 7.39 -2.53 -1.39
C ARG A 64 6.88 -3.55 -2.42
N VAL A 65 5.80 -4.28 -2.11
CA VAL A 65 5.25 -5.34 -2.98
C VAL A 65 5.02 -4.87 -4.41
N LEU A 66 4.43 -3.68 -4.58
CA LEU A 66 4.07 -3.12 -5.90
C LEU A 66 5.06 -2.06 -6.41
N GLN A 67 6.07 -1.71 -5.60
CA GLN A 67 7.03 -0.67 -5.96
C GLN A 67 7.96 -1.18 -7.08
N PRO A 68 8.41 -0.31 -8.02
CA PRO A 68 9.39 -0.69 -9.03
C PRO A 68 10.72 -1.19 -8.46
N ARG A 69 11.32 -2.20 -9.09
CA ARG A 69 12.61 -2.80 -8.73
C ARG A 69 13.74 -1.80 -8.84
N ARG A 70 13.64 -0.86 -9.79
CA ARG A 70 14.59 0.25 -9.93
C ARG A 70 14.64 1.18 -8.70
N PHE A 71 13.61 1.15 -7.86
CA PHE A 71 13.55 1.84 -6.57
C PHE A 71 13.63 0.86 -5.37
N GLY A 72 14.12 -0.36 -5.59
CA GLY A 72 14.27 -1.37 -4.53
C GLY A 72 12.97 -2.05 -4.09
N GLY A 73 11.92 -1.93 -4.91
CA GLY A 73 10.68 -2.67 -4.76
C GLY A 73 10.71 -4.08 -5.32
N TYR A 74 9.60 -4.79 -5.20
CA TYR A 74 9.49 -6.19 -5.64
C TYR A 74 8.84 -6.36 -7.02
N GLU A 75 8.07 -5.37 -7.51
CA GLU A 75 7.28 -5.47 -8.76
C GLU A 75 6.47 -6.77 -8.86
N LEU A 76 5.83 -7.18 -7.77
CA LEU A 76 5.04 -8.42 -7.75
C LEU A 76 3.64 -8.20 -8.31
N ASP A 77 3.02 -9.31 -8.68
CA ASP A 77 1.62 -9.35 -9.10
C ASP A 77 0.71 -8.75 -8.00
N PRO A 78 -0.30 -7.92 -8.36
CA PRO A 78 -1.25 -7.36 -7.39
C PRO A 78 -1.97 -8.40 -6.53
N ARG A 79 -2.11 -9.64 -6.99
CA ARG A 79 -2.66 -10.74 -6.18
C ARG A 79 -1.81 -11.00 -4.93
N VAL A 80 -0.48 -10.84 -5.00
CA VAL A 80 0.40 -10.95 -3.82
C VAL A 80 0.11 -9.85 -2.81
N PHE A 81 -0.08 -8.62 -3.28
CA PHE A 81 -0.44 -7.48 -2.43
C PHE A 81 -1.72 -7.75 -1.63
N TYR A 82 -2.76 -8.29 -2.28
CA TYR A 82 -4.00 -8.66 -1.59
C TYR A 82 -3.81 -9.84 -0.62
N ARG A 83 -2.97 -10.83 -0.95
CA ARG A 83 -2.65 -11.94 -0.03
C ARG A 83 -1.97 -11.43 1.25
N VAL A 84 -1.03 -10.51 1.12
CA VAL A 84 -0.41 -9.81 2.26
C VAL A 84 -1.46 -9.05 3.06
N GLN A 85 -2.33 -8.28 2.40
CA GLN A 85 -3.39 -7.53 3.07
C GLN A 85 -4.34 -8.44 3.87
N MET A 86 -4.78 -9.55 3.27
CA MET A 86 -5.65 -10.52 3.92
C MET A 86 -4.96 -11.18 5.12
N ALA A 87 -3.67 -11.49 5.02
CA ALA A 87 -2.91 -12.05 6.14
C ALA A 87 -2.79 -11.06 7.31
N LEU A 88 -2.54 -9.77 7.04
CA LEU A 88 -2.53 -8.73 8.09
C LEU A 88 -3.92 -8.55 8.74
N ALA A 89 -4.96 -8.67 7.93
CA ALA A 89 -6.36 -8.51 8.35
C ALA A 89 -6.79 -9.57 9.37
N GLU A 90 -6.19 -10.77 9.33
CA GLU A 90 -6.42 -11.82 10.34
C GLU A 90 -6.02 -11.35 11.76
N GLY A 91 -5.09 -10.40 11.89
CA GLY A 91 -4.67 -9.82 13.16
C GLY A 91 -5.33 -8.47 13.49
N CYS A 92 -5.30 -7.52 12.55
CA CYS A 92 -5.88 -6.19 12.75
C CYS A 92 -6.37 -5.60 11.42
N MET A 93 -7.70 -5.45 11.28
CA MET A 93 -8.32 -4.87 10.08
C MET A 93 -7.85 -3.43 9.80
N SER A 94 -7.68 -2.59 10.82
CA SER A 94 -7.19 -1.21 10.64
C SER A 94 -5.76 -1.17 10.10
N THR A 95 -4.90 -2.09 10.54
CA THR A 95 -3.53 -2.24 10.01
C THR A 95 -3.57 -2.67 8.55
N ALA A 96 -4.38 -3.67 8.21
CA ALA A 96 -4.56 -4.12 6.84
C ALA A 96 -5.18 -3.05 5.92
N TRP A 97 -6.05 -2.19 6.47
CA TRP A 97 -6.64 -1.07 5.74
C TRP A 97 -5.57 -0.03 5.36
N ILE A 98 -4.76 0.43 6.33
CA ILE A 98 -3.69 1.39 6.02
C ILE A 98 -2.64 0.79 5.09
N TYR A 99 -2.33 -0.50 5.22
CA TYR A 99 -1.48 -1.21 4.25
C TYR A 99 -2.03 -1.09 2.82
N GLY A 100 -3.32 -1.36 2.66
CA GLY A 100 -4.01 -1.28 1.38
C GLY A 100 -3.94 0.10 0.74
N VAL A 101 -4.22 1.14 1.54
CA VAL A 101 -4.25 2.52 1.08
C VAL A 101 -2.85 3.03 0.79
N ILE A 102 -1.93 2.93 1.74
CA ILE A 102 -0.57 3.48 1.59
C ILE A 102 0.21 2.67 0.55
N GLY A 103 0.14 1.34 0.61
CA GLY A 103 0.94 0.46 -0.24
C GLY A 103 0.56 0.51 -1.72
N VAL A 104 -0.70 0.83 -2.06
CA VAL A 104 -1.11 0.95 -3.47
C VAL A 104 -0.54 2.21 -4.14
N HIS A 105 -0.17 3.24 -3.38
CA HIS A 105 0.43 4.44 -3.96
C HIS A 105 1.79 4.14 -4.61
N ASN A 106 2.49 3.10 -4.16
CA ASN A 106 3.73 2.65 -4.77
C ASN A 106 3.54 2.01 -6.16
N TRP A 107 2.33 1.53 -6.46
CA TRP A 107 1.92 1.17 -7.82
C TRP A 107 1.49 2.38 -8.66
N GLN A 108 0.88 3.38 -8.03
CA GLN A 108 0.35 4.55 -8.74
C GLN A 108 1.44 5.54 -9.15
N LEU A 109 2.41 5.83 -8.28
CA LEU A 109 3.45 6.84 -8.53
C LEU A 109 4.22 6.62 -9.85
N PRO A 110 4.54 5.38 -10.27
CA PRO A 110 5.17 5.11 -11.56
C PRO A 110 4.37 5.54 -12.80
N LEU A 111 3.07 5.83 -12.66
CA LEU A 111 2.22 6.35 -13.73
C LEU A 111 2.40 7.86 -13.97
N PHE A 112 3.10 8.55 -13.06
CA PHE A 112 3.48 9.95 -13.19
C PHE A 112 4.79 10.09 -13.97
N PRO A 113 5.13 11.30 -14.48
CA PRO A 113 6.42 11.57 -15.09
C PRO A 113 7.58 11.14 -14.18
N GLU A 114 8.69 10.72 -14.78
CA GLU A 114 9.84 10.20 -14.04
C GLU A 114 10.35 11.16 -12.96
N GLN A 115 10.30 12.47 -13.21
CA GLN A 115 10.69 13.47 -12.22
C GLN A 115 9.91 13.34 -10.90
N ALA A 116 8.59 13.11 -10.94
CA ALA A 116 7.79 12.93 -9.72
C ALA A 116 8.20 11.67 -8.95
N GLN A 117 8.62 10.62 -9.66
CA GLN A 117 9.13 9.41 -9.03
C GLN A 117 10.47 9.67 -8.34
N GLN A 118 11.35 10.46 -8.97
CA GLN A 118 12.63 10.86 -8.39
C GLN A 118 12.44 11.78 -7.18
N ASP A 119 11.53 12.75 -7.26
CA ASP A 119 11.25 13.68 -6.16
C ASP A 119 10.86 12.92 -4.88
N VAL A 120 10.08 11.84 -5.02
CA VAL A 120 9.65 11.02 -3.88
C VAL A 120 10.71 10.02 -3.44
N TRP A 121 11.31 9.25 -4.36
CA TRP A 121 12.12 8.07 -4.00
C TRP A 121 13.64 8.23 -4.15
N ALA A 122 14.18 9.32 -4.72
CA ALA A 122 15.62 9.44 -4.97
C ALA A 122 16.47 9.45 -3.68
N LYS A 123 15.93 10.00 -2.60
CA LYS A 123 16.64 10.09 -1.31
C LYS A 123 16.37 8.89 -0.41
N ASP A 124 15.12 8.46 -0.33
CA ASP A 124 14.69 7.33 0.49
C ASP A 124 13.55 6.61 -0.21
N THR A 125 13.79 5.36 -0.60
CA THR A 125 12.79 4.53 -1.29
C THR A 125 11.77 3.91 -0.33
N GLY A 126 11.95 4.11 0.98
CA GLY A 126 11.04 3.67 2.04
C GLY A 126 10.02 4.71 2.49
N VAL A 127 9.95 5.89 1.85
CA VAL A 127 8.90 6.88 2.15
C VAL A 127 7.52 6.32 1.82
N LEU A 128 6.55 6.69 2.64
CA LEU A 128 5.15 6.33 2.51
C LEU A 128 4.37 7.55 2.01
N ILE A 129 3.41 7.27 1.13
CA ILE A 129 2.60 8.28 0.45
C ILE A 129 1.19 8.17 1.04
N ALA A 130 0.64 9.28 1.50
CA ALA A 130 -0.75 9.40 1.89
C ALA A 130 -1.61 9.81 0.70
N SER A 131 -2.92 9.77 0.87
CA SER A 131 -3.82 10.34 -0.13
C SER A 131 -5.07 10.89 0.51
N THR A 132 -5.85 11.58 -0.31
CA THR A 132 -7.14 11.01 -0.70
C THR A 132 -7.39 11.35 -2.17
N TYR A 133 -8.28 10.61 -2.83
CA TYR A 133 -8.69 10.89 -4.21
C TYR A 133 -9.97 11.70 -4.32
N MET A 134 -10.61 12.01 -3.19
CA MET A 134 -11.84 12.80 -3.19
C MET A 134 -11.55 14.19 -3.78
N PRO A 135 -12.20 14.59 -4.89
CA PRO A 135 -11.86 15.82 -5.59
C PRO A 135 -12.53 17.06 -4.95
N THR A 136 -12.28 17.31 -3.67
CA THR A 136 -12.86 18.45 -2.93
C THR A 136 -12.01 19.73 -2.93
N GLY A 137 -10.77 19.66 -3.42
CA GLY A 137 -9.91 20.84 -3.53
C GLY A 137 -10.15 21.67 -4.78
N LYS A 138 -9.54 22.86 -4.78
CA LYS A 138 -9.48 23.77 -5.90
C LYS A 138 -8.06 23.82 -6.43
N ALA A 139 -7.91 23.56 -7.73
CA ALA A 139 -6.69 23.79 -8.48
C ALA A 139 -6.85 25.07 -9.31
N GLU A 140 -6.07 26.10 -9.00
CA GLU A 140 -6.00 27.33 -9.79
C GLU A 140 -4.74 27.26 -10.65
N ALA A 141 -4.89 27.38 -11.97
CA ALA A 141 -3.76 27.43 -12.89
C ALA A 141 -2.93 28.70 -12.64
N VAL A 142 -1.62 28.52 -12.51
CA VAL A 142 -0.63 29.59 -12.36
C VAL A 142 0.53 29.33 -13.32
N ASP A 143 1.43 30.31 -13.50
CA ASP A 143 2.62 30.08 -14.31
C ASP A 143 3.43 28.89 -13.76
N GLY A 144 3.79 27.95 -14.63
CA GLY A 144 4.51 26.74 -14.25
C GLY A 144 3.72 25.64 -13.51
N GLY A 145 2.41 25.78 -13.26
CA GLY A 145 1.63 24.70 -12.64
C GLY A 145 0.29 25.11 -12.03
N TYR A 146 0.04 24.62 -10.81
CA TYR A 146 -1.22 24.85 -10.09
C TYR A 146 -0.97 25.29 -8.65
N ARG A 147 -1.74 26.28 -8.19
CA ARG A 147 -1.94 26.53 -6.76
C ARG A 147 -3.08 25.65 -6.29
N PHE A 148 -2.81 24.77 -5.33
CA PHE A 148 -3.79 23.84 -4.78
C PHE A 148 -4.22 24.27 -3.38
N SER A 149 -5.53 24.24 -3.11
CA SER A 149 -6.08 24.55 -1.78
C SER A 149 -7.33 23.71 -1.51
N GLY A 150 -7.56 23.36 -0.25
CA GLY A 150 -8.73 22.59 0.14
C GLY A 150 -8.57 21.94 1.50
N ARG A 151 -9.59 21.15 1.86
CA ARG A 151 -9.56 20.26 3.00
C ARG A 151 -10.07 18.90 2.54
N TRP A 152 -9.40 17.87 3.03
CA TRP A 152 -9.69 16.48 2.73
C TRP A 152 -9.86 15.69 4.01
N GLY A 153 -10.75 14.70 3.96
CA GLY A 153 -10.90 13.67 4.98
C GLY A 153 -10.50 12.31 4.43
N PHE A 154 -10.54 11.29 5.29
CA PHE A 154 -10.23 9.90 4.94
C PHE A 154 -8.82 9.70 4.38
N SER A 155 -7.83 10.41 4.93
CA SER A 155 -6.42 10.15 4.66
C SER A 155 -5.91 9.04 5.59
N SER A 156 -6.15 7.79 5.19
CA SER A 156 -5.93 6.63 6.06
C SER A 156 -4.44 6.42 6.32
N GLY A 157 -4.01 6.52 7.58
CA GLY A 157 -2.60 6.35 7.97
C GLY A 157 -1.68 7.51 7.58
N VAL A 158 -2.24 8.70 7.35
CA VAL A 158 -1.48 9.91 6.99
C VAL A 158 -0.41 10.28 8.00
N GLU A 159 -0.62 9.94 9.27
CA GLU A 159 0.31 10.15 10.38
C GLU A 159 1.64 9.40 10.18
N HIS A 160 1.66 8.41 9.28
CA HIS A 160 2.82 7.58 8.96
C HIS A 160 3.48 7.93 7.64
N CYS A 161 3.00 8.95 6.93
CA CYS A 161 3.41 9.26 5.56
C CYS A 161 4.21 10.56 5.49
N GLU A 162 5.15 10.62 4.55
CA GLU A 162 5.99 11.77 4.29
C GLU A 162 5.54 12.59 3.05
N TRP A 163 4.67 12.01 2.20
CA TRP A 163 4.14 12.61 0.97
C TRP A 163 2.62 12.59 0.89
#